data_AF-A0A813EJC9-F1
#
_entry.id   AF-A0A813EJC9-F1
#
_cell.length_a   1.000
_cell.length_b   1.000
_cell.length_c   1.000
_cell.angle_alpha   90.00
_cell.angle_beta   90.00
_cell.angle_gamma   90.00
#
_symmetry.space_group_name_H-M   'P 1'
#
loop_
_entity.id
_entity.type
_entity.pdbx_description
1 polymer ?
#
loop_
_entity_poly.entity_id
_entity_poly.type
_entity_poly.pdbx_seq_one_letter_code
_entity_poly.pdbx_strand_id
1 'polypeptide(L)'
;MAASYLKSFDEDLTSNDLVFARKHVIRRLCLVSKDPHAHKETAIYTVDSILRHAAVDEELRVKYEKHFQLHLRNLFKRALQMDSTRVSLAEKFFGKILTKWKAKKWFDNELEAIVQVVHNSAPNVPKPATLQPQYLSGRRSSAGSDASGMGDIGNKNSNNHKNSKNKNDINNNNNNNKRKKNNNKNNKNNNNNNNNNNNSSNNSNNSNNNKR
;
A
#
# COMPACT_ATOMS: atom_id res chain seq x y z
N MET A 1 0.13 48.42 1.85
CA MET A 1 -0.72 48.00 0.71
C MET A 1 -0.03 46.86 -0.04
N ALA A 2 -0.19 45.60 0.40
CA ALA A 2 0.47 44.44 -0.26
C ALA A 2 -0.29 43.12 -0.02
N ALA A 3 -1.63 43.13 -0.11
CA ALA A 3 -2.46 41.95 0.24
C ALA A 3 -3.49 41.54 -0.83
N SER A 4 -3.43 42.07 -2.05
CA SER A 4 -4.49 41.87 -3.06
C SER A 4 -4.10 41.00 -4.28
N TYR A 5 -2.88 40.44 -4.34
CA TYR A 5 -2.39 39.74 -5.55
C TYR A 5 -2.45 38.21 -5.53
N LEU A 6 -2.96 37.57 -4.47
CA LEU A 6 -3.00 36.11 -4.35
C LEU A 6 -4.39 35.47 -4.62
N LYS A 7 -5.37 36.24 -5.13
CA LYS A 7 -6.76 35.75 -5.27
C LYS A 7 -7.17 35.30 -6.68
N SER A 8 -6.29 35.32 -7.67
CA SER A 8 -6.70 35.16 -9.08
C SER A 8 -6.11 33.94 -9.82
N PHE A 9 -5.60 32.92 -9.11
CA PHE A 9 -5.02 31.73 -9.76
C PHE A 9 -5.90 30.47 -9.73
N ASP A 10 -7.07 30.53 -9.08
CA ASP A 10 -7.85 29.31 -8.78
C ASP A 10 -9.08 29.08 -9.69
N GLU A 11 -9.45 29.98 -10.61
CA GLU A 11 -10.81 29.90 -11.20
C GLU A 11 -10.99 29.14 -12.53
N ASP A 12 -9.96 28.77 -13.30
CA ASP A 12 -10.20 28.18 -14.65
C ASP A 12 -9.41 26.89 -14.97
N LEU A 13 -9.18 26.03 -13.99
CA LEU A 13 -8.82 24.64 -14.30
C LEU A 13 -10.09 23.88 -14.70
N THR A 14 -10.25 23.64 -16.00
CA THR A 14 -11.41 22.90 -16.50
C THR A 14 -11.46 21.50 -15.88
N SER A 15 -12.67 20.96 -15.70
CA SER A 15 -12.88 19.59 -15.19
C SER A 15 -12.06 18.54 -15.97
N ASN A 16 -11.81 18.78 -17.26
CA ASN A 16 -11.02 17.91 -18.12
C ASN A 16 -9.52 17.91 -17.75
N ASP A 17 -8.96 19.07 -17.43
CA ASP A 17 -7.55 19.20 -17.06
C ASP A 17 -7.25 18.49 -15.73
N LEU A 18 -8.18 18.60 -14.77
CA LEU A 18 -8.08 17.89 -13.50
C LEU A 18 -8.13 16.36 -13.66
N VAL A 19 -8.98 15.86 -14.58
CA VAL A 19 -9.03 14.43 -14.90
C VAL A 19 -7.72 13.96 -15.55
N PHE A 20 -7.16 14.75 -16.47
CA PHE A 20 -5.89 14.44 -17.13
C PHE A 20 -4.73 14.42 -16.13
N ALA A 21 -4.61 15.47 -15.30
CA ALA A 21 -3.57 15.58 -14.29
C ALA A 21 -3.59 14.39 -13.32
N ARG A 22 -4.78 14.00 -12.83
CA ARG A 22 -4.93 12.83 -11.95
C ARG A 22 -4.46 11.55 -12.62
N LYS A 23 -4.95 11.26 -13.84
CA LYS A 23 -4.53 10.07 -14.61
C LYS A 23 -3.02 10.07 -14.87
N HIS A 24 -2.45 11.24 -15.16
CA HIS A 24 -1.02 11.40 -15.36
C HIS A 24 -0.23 11.05 -14.10
N VAL A 25 -0.60 11.59 -12.93
CA VAL A 25 0.05 11.30 -11.64
C VAL A 25 0.02 9.80 -11.33
N ILE A 26 -1.13 9.15 -11.49
CA ILE A 26 -1.26 7.70 -11.27
C ILE A 26 -0.36 6.91 -12.21
N ARG A 27 -0.34 7.28 -13.51
CA ARG A 27 0.52 6.64 -14.51
C ARG A 27 2.00 6.78 -14.14
N ARG A 28 2.44 7.98 -13.75
CA ARG A 28 3.83 8.22 -13.33
C ARG A 28 4.20 7.39 -12.11
N LEU A 29 3.33 7.30 -11.09
CA LEU A 29 3.55 6.45 -9.92
C LEU A 29 3.69 4.96 -10.29
N CYS A 30 2.81 4.49 -11.17
CA CYS A 30 2.87 3.13 -11.68
C CYS A 30 4.18 2.86 -12.45
N LEU A 31 4.71 3.82 -13.20
CA LEU A 31 5.99 3.70 -13.89
C LEU A 31 7.17 3.68 -12.92
N VAL A 32 7.22 4.61 -11.95
CA VAL A 32 8.27 4.64 -10.92
C VAL A 32 8.31 3.33 -10.14
N SER A 33 7.16 2.75 -9.80
CA SER A 33 7.13 1.46 -9.08
C SER A 33 7.69 0.27 -9.89
N LYS A 34 7.79 0.39 -11.23
CA LYS A 34 8.33 -0.65 -12.12
C LYS A 34 9.83 -0.50 -12.36
N ASP A 35 10.40 0.66 -12.06
CA ASP A 35 11.81 0.93 -12.25
C ASP A 35 12.64 0.08 -11.26
N PRO A 36 13.59 -0.76 -11.74
CA PRO A 36 14.43 -1.57 -10.89
C PRO A 36 15.39 -0.77 -10.00
N HIS A 37 15.72 0.47 -10.38
CA HIS A 37 16.63 1.35 -9.63
C HIS A 37 15.90 2.29 -8.66
N ALA A 38 14.57 2.37 -8.74
CA ALA A 38 13.79 3.23 -7.86
C ALA A 38 13.47 2.54 -6.52
N HIS A 39 13.37 3.36 -5.47
CA HIS A 39 12.78 2.98 -4.20
C HIS A 39 11.27 2.75 -4.38
N LYS A 40 10.87 1.48 -4.52
CA LYS A 40 9.50 1.07 -4.86
C LYS A 40 8.47 1.46 -3.80
N GLU A 41 8.88 1.51 -2.53
CA GLU A 41 8.10 2.00 -1.40
C GLU A 41 7.70 3.47 -1.51
N THR A 42 8.47 4.29 -2.23
CA THR A 42 8.17 5.71 -2.46
C THR A 42 6.81 5.88 -3.13
N ALA A 43 6.42 4.96 -4.02
CA ALA A 43 5.10 5.03 -4.66
C ALA A 43 3.96 4.95 -3.64
N ILE A 44 4.10 4.12 -2.59
CA ILE A 44 3.11 3.96 -1.53
C ILE A 44 3.05 5.22 -0.66
N TYR A 45 4.22 5.78 -0.30
CA TYR A 45 4.28 7.02 0.47
C TYR A 45 3.71 8.21 -0.30
N THR A 46 3.91 8.26 -1.61
CA THR A 46 3.30 9.30 -2.45
C THR A 46 1.78 9.15 -2.51
N VAL A 47 1.25 7.93 -2.63
CA VAL A 47 -0.22 7.70 -2.55
C VAL A 47 -0.78 8.20 -1.22
N ASP A 48 -0.13 7.84 -0.10
CA ASP A 48 -0.53 8.33 1.23
C ASP A 48 -0.49 9.86 1.30
N SER A 49 0.57 10.49 0.77
CA SER A 49 0.69 11.95 0.73
C SER A 49 -0.41 12.61 -0.10
N ILE A 50 -0.71 12.08 -1.29
CA ILE A 50 -1.78 12.59 -2.17
C ILE A 50 -3.12 12.53 -1.43
N LEU A 51 -3.46 11.40 -0.80
CA LEU A 51 -4.73 11.29 -0.07
C LEU A 51 -4.81 12.21 1.13
N ARG A 52 -3.70 12.45 1.85
CA ARG A 52 -3.69 13.43 2.95
C ARG A 52 -4.02 14.84 2.47
N HIS A 53 -3.54 15.25 1.32
CA HIS A 53 -3.86 16.57 0.75
C HIS A 53 -5.27 16.58 0.13
N ALA A 54 -5.65 15.50 -0.54
CA ALA A 54 -7.00 15.37 -1.11
C ALA A 54 -8.08 15.26 -0.03
N ALA A 55 -7.76 14.87 1.20
CA ALA A 55 -8.74 14.77 2.30
C ALA A 55 -9.42 16.09 2.69
N VAL A 56 -8.93 17.23 2.19
CA VAL A 56 -9.61 18.53 2.34
C VAL A 56 -10.87 18.59 1.47
N ASP A 57 -10.90 17.87 0.35
CA ASP A 57 -12.03 17.74 -0.58
C ASP A 57 -12.42 16.27 -0.71
N GLU A 58 -13.53 15.92 -0.06
CA GLU A 58 -14.04 14.55 0.00
C GLU A 58 -14.33 13.96 -1.39
N GLU A 59 -14.82 14.76 -2.34
CA GLU A 59 -15.10 14.30 -3.69
C GLU A 59 -13.80 14.00 -4.45
N LEU A 60 -12.80 14.87 -4.31
CA LEU A 60 -11.48 14.67 -4.88
C LEU A 60 -10.79 13.44 -4.29
N ARG A 61 -10.87 13.25 -2.96
CA ARG A 61 -10.36 12.06 -2.26
C ARG A 61 -10.96 10.79 -2.84
N VAL A 62 -12.28 10.69 -2.92
CA VAL A 62 -12.97 9.51 -3.45
C VAL A 62 -12.56 9.22 -4.90
N LYS A 63 -12.39 10.25 -5.73
CA LYS A 63 -11.87 10.10 -7.10
C LYS A 63 -10.46 9.49 -7.10
N TYR A 64 -9.54 9.98 -6.27
CA TYR A 64 -8.20 9.40 -6.14
C TYR A 64 -8.24 7.95 -5.62
N GLU A 65 -9.07 7.66 -4.62
CA GLU A 65 -9.18 6.32 -4.06
C GLU A 65 -9.61 5.31 -5.12
N LYS A 66 -10.68 5.61 -5.86
CA LYS A 66 -11.18 4.76 -6.94
C LYS A 66 -10.10 4.44 -7.98
N HIS A 67 -9.26 5.41 -8.31
CA HIS A 67 -8.20 5.19 -9.28
C HIS A 67 -7.00 4.43 -8.73
N PHE A 68 -6.57 4.73 -7.49
CA PHE A 68 -5.43 4.03 -6.90
C PHE A 68 -5.76 2.58 -6.54
N GLN A 69 -7.02 2.28 -6.19
CA GLN A 69 -7.47 0.96 -5.78
C GLN A 69 -7.01 -0.16 -6.73
N LEU A 70 -7.09 0.09 -8.04
CA LEU A 70 -6.71 -0.86 -9.10
C LEU A 70 -5.21 -1.22 -9.11
N HIS A 71 -4.38 -0.43 -8.44
CA HIS A 71 -2.93 -0.54 -8.48
C HIS A 71 -2.30 -0.90 -7.14
N LEU A 72 -3.01 -0.67 -6.02
CA LEU A 72 -2.45 -0.80 -4.68
C LEU A 72 -1.79 -2.16 -4.41
N ARG A 73 -2.47 -3.28 -4.70
CA ARG A 73 -1.89 -4.62 -4.49
C ARG A 73 -0.53 -4.77 -5.18
N ASN A 74 -0.43 -4.29 -6.41
CA ASN A 74 0.81 -4.38 -7.19
C ASN A 74 1.89 -3.44 -6.67
N LEU A 75 1.53 -2.25 -6.18
CA LEU A 75 2.48 -1.34 -5.54
C LEU A 75 3.09 -1.99 -4.28
N PHE A 76 2.26 -2.56 -3.40
CA PHE A 76 2.73 -3.26 -2.21
C PHE A 76 3.57 -4.50 -2.53
N LYS A 77 3.15 -5.34 -3.48
CA LYS A 77 3.94 -6.49 -3.94
C LYS A 77 5.34 -6.09 -4.42
N ARG A 78 5.42 -5.00 -5.20
CA ARG A 78 6.69 -4.49 -5.73
C ARG A 78 7.57 -3.90 -4.63
N ALA A 79 7.01 -3.11 -3.73
CA ALA A 79 7.74 -2.54 -2.60
C ALA A 79 8.34 -3.61 -1.69
N LEU A 80 7.66 -4.73 -1.51
CA LEU A 80 8.10 -5.84 -0.67
C LEU A 80 8.93 -6.90 -1.40
N GLN A 81 9.29 -6.66 -2.67
CA GLN A 81 10.00 -7.65 -3.47
C GLN A 81 11.42 -7.94 -2.94
N MET A 82 12.13 -6.92 -2.45
CA MET A 82 13.53 -7.07 -2.00
C MET A 82 13.59 -7.73 -0.62
N ASP A 83 14.28 -8.87 -0.51
CA ASP A 83 14.38 -9.64 0.74
C ASP A 83 14.99 -8.83 1.90
N SER A 84 16.05 -8.05 1.62
CA SER A 84 16.83 -7.33 2.64
C SER A 84 16.03 -6.24 3.38
N THR A 85 15.06 -5.61 2.71
CA THR A 85 14.25 -4.53 3.30
C THR A 85 12.83 -4.95 3.62
N ARG A 86 12.41 -6.16 3.22
CA ARG A 86 11.02 -6.63 3.28
C ARG A 86 10.42 -6.52 4.68
N VAL A 87 11.13 -7.01 5.69
CA VAL A 87 10.65 -7.04 7.09
C VAL A 87 10.45 -5.62 7.62
N SER A 88 11.48 -4.76 7.49
CA SER A 88 11.41 -3.37 7.94
C SER A 88 10.32 -2.56 7.22
N LEU A 89 10.11 -2.80 5.93
CA LEU A 89 9.03 -2.15 5.16
C LEU A 89 7.66 -2.64 5.59
N ALA A 90 7.48 -3.96 5.80
CA ALA A 90 6.23 -4.52 6.28
C ALA A 90 5.83 -3.97 7.66
N GLU A 91 6.79 -3.85 8.59
CA GLU A 91 6.57 -3.21 9.90
C GLU A 91 6.11 -1.76 9.75
N LYS A 92 6.78 -0.99 8.89
CA LYS A 92 6.39 0.41 8.60
C LYS A 92 5.01 0.49 7.96
N PHE A 93 4.69 -0.41 7.04
CA PHE A 93 3.38 -0.42 6.38
C PHE A 93 2.26 -0.75 7.35
N PHE A 94 2.41 -1.78 8.18
CA PHE A 94 1.42 -2.10 9.21
C PHE A 94 1.29 -1.00 10.25
N GLY A 95 2.41 -0.55 10.82
CA GLY A 95 2.41 0.40 11.93
C GLY A 95 2.01 1.82 11.54
N LYS A 96 2.40 2.30 10.35
CA LYS A 96 2.21 3.71 9.96
C LYS A 96 1.18 3.93 8.86
N ILE A 97 1.12 3.08 7.84
CA ILE A 97 0.30 3.34 6.65
C ILE A 97 -1.07 2.69 6.79
N LEU A 98 -1.12 1.36 6.85
CA LEU A 98 -2.37 0.60 6.86
C LEU A 98 -3.22 0.91 8.08
N THR A 99 -2.62 1.06 9.26
CA THR A 99 -3.36 1.46 10.48
C THR A 99 -4.02 2.83 10.32
N LYS A 100 -3.34 3.80 9.71
CA LYS A 100 -3.92 5.13 9.47
C LYS A 100 -5.00 5.09 8.39
N TRP A 101 -4.78 4.33 7.32
CA TRP A 101 -5.78 4.17 6.26
C TRP A 101 -7.06 3.53 6.80
N LYS A 102 -6.94 2.50 7.65
CA LYS A 102 -8.09 1.90 8.35
C LYS A 102 -8.82 2.90 9.23
N ALA A 103 -8.10 3.66 10.05
CA ALA A 103 -8.70 4.65 10.94
C ALA A 103 -9.46 5.74 10.18
N LYS A 104 -8.98 6.11 8.98
CA LYS A 104 -9.60 7.10 8.11
C LYS A 104 -10.62 6.54 7.12
N LYS A 105 -10.89 5.22 7.15
CA LYS A 105 -11.76 4.53 6.20
C LYS A 105 -11.37 4.74 4.73
N TRP A 106 -10.05 4.76 4.48
CA TRP A 106 -9.50 4.86 3.12
C TRP A 106 -9.35 3.46 2.53
N PHE A 107 -9.84 3.29 1.30
CA PHE A 107 -9.76 2.02 0.58
C PHE A 107 -10.41 0.83 1.29
N ASP A 108 -11.53 1.02 2.00
CA ASP A 108 -12.17 -0.05 2.80
C ASP A 108 -12.36 -1.37 2.05
N ASN A 109 -12.74 -1.30 0.77
CA ASN A 109 -12.94 -2.47 -0.10
C ASN A 109 -11.64 -3.25 -0.42
N GLU A 110 -10.49 -2.58 -0.37
CA GLU A 110 -9.21 -3.08 -0.84
C GLU A 110 -8.23 -3.35 0.30
N LEU A 111 -8.45 -2.72 1.45
CA LEU A 111 -7.55 -2.72 2.58
C LEU A 111 -7.24 -4.13 3.08
N GLU A 112 -8.25 -5.01 3.19
CA GLU A 112 -8.04 -6.38 3.65
C GLU A 112 -7.14 -7.17 2.69
N ALA A 113 -7.35 -7.01 1.39
CA ALA A 113 -6.51 -7.67 0.38
C ALA A 113 -5.07 -7.16 0.41
N ILE A 114 -4.85 -5.87 0.68
CA ILE A 114 -3.50 -5.31 0.86
C ILE A 114 -2.86 -5.86 2.14
N VAL A 115 -3.59 -5.92 3.25
CA VAL A 115 -3.11 -6.50 4.51
C VAL A 115 -2.65 -7.95 4.30
N GLN A 116 -3.41 -8.75 3.55
CA GLN A 116 -3.01 -10.12 3.17
C GLN A 116 -1.75 -10.13 2.31
N VAL A 117 -1.62 -9.24 1.33
CA VAL A 117 -0.39 -9.12 0.51
C VAL A 117 0.84 -8.84 1.37
N VAL A 118 0.74 -7.91 2.33
CA VAL A 118 1.86 -7.57 3.21
C VAL A 118 2.18 -8.75 4.14
N HIS A 119 1.17 -9.35 4.75
CA HIS A 119 1.34 -10.51 5.63
C HIS A 119 1.99 -11.70 4.92
N ASN A 120 1.50 -12.05 3.73
CA ASN A 120 2.03 -13.17 2.96
C ASN A 120 3.47 -12.93 2.48
N SER A 121 3.85 -11.66 2.28
CA SER A 121 5.22 -11.31 1.91
C SER A 121 6.17 -11.40 3.13
N ALA A 122 5.71 -11.01 4.32
CA ALA A 122 6.50 -10.99 5.54
C ALA A 122 5.75 -11.66 6.71
N PRO A 123 5.64 -12.99 6.73
CA PRO A 123 4.82 -13.71 7.72
C PRO A 123 5.33 -13.58 9.16
N ASN A 124 6.60 -13.24 9.35
CA ASN A 124 7.21 -13.06 10.66
C ASN A 124 6.86 -11.72 11.32
N VAL A 125 6.27 -10.78 10.57
CA VAL A 125 5.90 -9.45 11.11
C VAL A 125 4.51 -9.53 11.73
N PRO A 126 4.36 -9.20 13.03
CA PRO A 126 3.08 -9.31 13.71
C PRO A 126 2.06 -8.33 13.12
N LYS A 127 0.87 -8.85 12.75
CA LYS A 127 -0.26 -8.03 12.28
C LYS A 127 -0.86 -7.26 13.47
N PRO A 128 -0.94 -5.92 13.43
CA PRO A 128 -1.60 -5.14 14.46
C PRO A 128 -3.05 -5.59 14.69
N ALA A 129 -3.47 -5.69 15.95
CA ALA A 129 -4.85 -6.05 16.32
C ALA A 129 -5.88 -5.12 15.67
N THR A 130 -5.53 -3.84 15.52
CA THR A 130 -6.36 -2.83 14.86
C THR A 130 -6.70 -3.19 13.42
N LEU A 131 -5.85 -3.94 12.72
CA LEU A 131 -6.03 -4.35 11.33
C LEU A 131 -6.74 -5.69 11.17
N GLN A 132 -7.08 -6.38 12.26
CA GLN A 132 -7.87 -7.60 12.16
C GLN A 132 -9.29 -7.27 11.69
N PRO A 133 -9.90 -8.10 10.83
CA PRO A 133 -11.30 -7.91 10.46
C PRO A 133 -12.10 -7.98 11.75
N GLN A 134 -12.93 -6.96 12.01
CA GLN A 134 -13.88 -7.04 13.11
C GLN A 134 -14.99 -7.98 12.68
N TYR A 135 -14.69 -9.28 12.67
CA TYR A 135 -15.72 -10.30 12.74
C TYR A 135 -16.39 -10.07 14.07
N LEU A 136 -17.53 -9.38 14.01
CA LEU A 136 -18.43 -9.06 15.11
C LEU A 136 -18.31 -10.11 16.23
N SER A 137 -17.54 -9.80 17.27
CA SER A 137 -17.53 -10.56 18.52
C SER A 137 -18.84 -10.35 19.30
N GLY A 138 -19.84 -9.70 18.69
CA GLY A 138 -21.19 -9.54 19.19
C GLY A 138 -22.09 -10.73 18.87
N ARG A 139 -21.86 -11.86 19.53
CA ARG A 139 -22.95 -12.80 19.87
C ARG A 139 -22.53 -13.79 20.96
N ARG A 140 -22.50 -13.30 22.20
CA ARG A 140 -22.58 -14.00 23.51
C ARG A 140 -21.97 -13.02 24.53
N SER A 141 -22.68 -12.41 25.46
CA SER A 141 -23.72 -12.98 26.32
C SER A 141 -24.60 -11.86 26.88
N SER A 142 -25.84 -11.72 26.41
CA SER A 142 -26.91 -11.27 27.31
C SER A 142 -27.44 -12.54 27.97
N ALA A 143 -26.81 -12.94 29.07
CA ALA A 143 -27.43 -13.84 30.03
C ALA A 143 -28.55 -13.07 30.73
N GLY A 144 -29.62 -12.79 29.98
CA GLY A 144 -30.92 -12.41 30.51
C GLY A 144 -31.62 -13.72 30.84
N SER A 145 -31.41 -14.17 32.07
CA SER A 145 -32.16 -15.25 32.69
C SER A 145 -33.56 -14.73 33.01
N ASP A 146 -34.48 -14.77 32.06
CA ASP A 146 -35.91 -14.65 32.37
C ASP A 146 -36.70 -15.73 31.63
N ALA A 147 -37.51 -16.39 32.44
CA ALA A 147 -38.11 -17.69 32.21
C ALA A 147 -39.37 -17.64 31.33
N SER A 148 -39.70 -18.81 30.79
CA SER A 148 -41.07 -19.32 30.56
C SER A 148 -41.89 -18.69 29.43
N GLY A 149 -41.95 -19.42 28.31
CA GLY A 149 -43.00 -19.24 27.29
C GLY A 149 -43.08 -20.45 26.37
N MET A 150 -43.83 -21.47 26.80
CA MET A 150 -44.21 -22.62 25.98
C MET A 150 -44.95 -22.18 24.71
N GLY A 151 -44.51 -22.71 23.57
CA GLY A 151 -45.10 -22.45 22.26
C GLY A 151 -44.56 -23.43 21.24
N ASP A 152 -45.06 -24.65 21.35
CA ASP A 152 -44.92 -25.73 20.38
C ASP A 152 -45.50 -25.32 19.00
N ILE A 153 -45.01 -25.99 17.95
CA ILE A 153 -45.55 -26.20 16.59
C ILE A 153 -44.38 -26.23 15.60
N GLY A 154 -44.01 -27.46 15.25
CA GLY A 154 -43.02 -27.74 14.22
C GLY A 154 -43.47 -27.39 12.81
N ASN A 155 -42.51 -27.38 11.89
CA ASN A 155 -42.76 -27.97 10.57
C ASN A 155 -41.45 -28.45 9.95
N LYS A 156 -41.51 -29.69 9.48
CA LYS A 156 -40.48 -30.37 8.70
C LYS A 156 -40.54 -29.80 7.28
N ASN A 157 -39.39 -29.45 6.69
CA ASN A 157 -39.27 -29.72 5.26
C ASN A 157 -37.82 -29.99 4.85
N SER A 158 -37.63 -31.24 4.45
CA SER A 158 -36.51 -31.75 3.68
C SER A 158 -36.29 -30.92 2.41
N ASN A 159 -35.03 -30.78 1.99
CA ASN A 159 -34.67 -31.17 0.63
C ASN A 159 -33.16 -31.36 0.47
N ASN A 160 -32.82 -32.63 0.23
CA ASN A 160 -31.59 -33.08 -0.38
C ASN A 160 -31.34 -32.35 -1.71
N HIS A 161 -30.12 -31.86 -1.92
CA HIS A 161 -29.57 -31.83 -3.27
C HIS A 161 -28.10 -32.22 -3.27
N LYS A 162 -27.86 -33.49 -3.62
CA LYS A 162 -26.58 -34.00 -4.10
C LYS A 162 -26.41 -33.55 -5.55
N ASN A 163 -25.30 -32.90 -5.89
CA ASN A 163 -24.79 -32.93 -7.26
C ASN A 163 -23.26 -32.76 -7.20
N SER A 164 -22.52 -33.86 -7.42
CA SER A 164 -21.79 -34.15 -8.66
C SER A 164 -20.41 -33.44 -8.67
N LYS A 165 -19.36 -34.07 -8.14
CA LYS A 165 -18.37 -34.85 -8.93
C LYS A 165 -18.16 -34.28 -10.33
N ASN A 166 -17.23 -33.34 -10.47
CA ASN A 166 -16.53 -33.14 -11.74
C ASN A 166 -15.04 -33.44 -11.54
N LYS A 167 -14.67 -34.67 -11.90
CA LYS A 167 -13.29 -35.06 -12.17
C LYS A 167 -12.98 -34.54 -13.56
N ASN A 168 -12.03 -33.62 -13.68
CA ASN A 168 -11.30 -33.43 -14.92
C ASN A 168 -9.81 -33.63 -14.62
N ASP A 169 -9.38 -34.85 -14.92
CA ASP A 169 -8.01 -35.21 -15.20
C ASP A 169 -7.55 -34.41 -16.43
N ILE A 170 -6.56 -33.52 -16.28
CA ILE A 170 -5.78 -33.01 -17.41
C ILE A 170 -4.29 -33.10 -17.06
N ASN A 171 -3.70 -34.16 -17.60
CA ASN A 171 -2.38 -34.24 -18.22
C ASN A 171 -1.34 -33.16 -17.84
N ASN A 172 -0.41 -33.58 -16.98
CA ASN A 172 0.95 -33.96 -17.38
C ASN A 172 1.47 -33.32 -18.69
N ASN A 173 2.38 -32.36 -18.58
CA ASN A 173 3.45 -32.22 -19.58
C ASN A 173 4.73 -31.68 -18.94
N ASN A 174 5.62 -32.63 -18.67
CA ASN A 174 7.06 -32.44 -18.54
C ASN A 174 7.58 -31.61 -19.72
N ASN A 175 8.28 -30.52 -19.44
CA ASN A 175 9.33 -30.06 -20.34
C ASN A 175 10.58 -29.70 -19.56
N ASN A 176 11.41 -30.74 -19.40
CA ASN A 176 12.84 -30.64 -19.20
C ASN A 176 13.45 -29.78 -20.30
N ASN A 177 13.96 -28.60 -19.98
CA ASN A 177 15.06 -28.01 -20.75
C ASN A 177 16.29 -27.84 -19.87
N LYS A 178 17.05 -28.93 -19.93
CA LYS A 178 18.46 -29.13 -19.60
C LYS A 178 19.31 -28.30 -20.57
N ARG A 179 20.45 -27.80 -20.10
CA ARG A 179 21.56 -27.11 -20.83
C ARG A 179 21.35 -25.58 -20.96
N LYS A 180 22.29 -24.71 -20.59
CA LYS A 180 23.76 -24.83 -20.63
C LYS A 180 24.42 -24.19 -19.41
N LYS A 181 25.35 -24.95 -18.82
CA LYS A 181 26.55 -24.41 -18.18
C LYS A 181 27.25 -23.51 -19.20
N ASN A 182 27.55 -22.27 -18.83
CA ASN A 182 28.78 -21.63 -19.29
C ASN A 182 29.43 -20.96 -18.08
N ASN A 183 30.46 -21.64 -17.60
CA ASN A 183 31.55 -21.04 -16.86
C ASN A 183 32.10 -19.89 -17.73
N ASN A 184 32.16 -18.68 -17.19
CA ASN A 184 33.28 -17.82 -17.53
C ASN A 184 33.89 -17.26 -16.25
N LYS A 185 34.99 -17.91 -15.90
CA LYS A 185 35.98 -17.51 -14.90
C LYS A 185 36.84 -16.40 -15.53
N ASN A 186 37.31 -15.49 -14.68
CA ASN A 186 38.48 -14.61 -14.86
C ASN A 186 38.24 -13.23 -15.51
N ASN A 187 38.15 -12.21 -14.66
CA ASN A 187 39.09 -11.08 -14.66
C ASN A 187 39.07 -10.45 -13.25
N LYS A 188 39.99 -10.82 -12.35
CA LYS A 188 41.33 -10.24 -12.15
C LYS A 188 41.30 -8.71 -12.01
N ASN A 189 41.46 -8.29 -10.76
CA ASN A 189 42.15 -7.09 -10.25
C ASN A 189 42.08 -5.80 -11.06
N ASN A 190 41.49 -4.77 -10.45
CA ASN A 190 42.24 -3.54 -10.26
C ASN A 190 41.89 -2.87 -8.93
N ASN A 191 42.89 -2.84 -8.05
CA ASN A 191 43.05 -1.83 -7.02
C ASN A 191 42.95 -0.44 -7.66
N ASN A 192 42.23 0.48 -7.02
CA ASN A 192 42.89 1.72 -6.65
C ASN A 192 42.21 2.37 -5.44
N ASN A 193 43.05 2.53 -4.42
CA ASN A 193 42.91 3.48 -3.33
C ASN A 193 42.45 4.84 -3.85
N ASN A 194 41.53 5.47 -3.14
CA ASN A 194 41.61 6.91 -2.90
C ASN A 194 41.11 7.21 -1.48
N ASN A 195 42.06 7.15 -0.56
CA ASN A 195 42.06 7.96 0.65
C ASN A 195 42.23 9.43 0.25
N ASN A 196 41.28 10.27 0.64
CA ASN A 196 41.44 11.71 0.93
C ASN A 196 40.31 12.01 1.92
N ASN A 197 40.52 11.95 3.23
CA ASN A 197 41.31 12.85 4.07
C ASN A 197 41.06 14.34 3.80
N ASN A 198 40.51 14.97 4.85
CA ASN A 198 40.72 16.32 5.33
C ASN A 198 39.68 17.41 5.07
N ASN A 199 39.26 17.92 6.23
CA ASN A 199 39.08 19.33 6.58
C ASN A 199 37.76 19.99 6.17
N SER A 200 37.19 20.89 6.94
CA SER A 200 37.35 21.35 8.32
C SER A 200 36.35 22.51 8.44
N SER A 201 35.86 22.78 9.65
CA SER A 201 35.38 24.11 10.09
C SER A 201 34.04 24.59 9.51
N ASN A 202 33.01 24.65 10.34
CA ASN A 202 32.69 25.85 11.14
C ASN A 202 32.60 27.10 10.29
N ASN A 203 31.38 27.46 9.88
CA ASN A 203 31.06 28.82 9.49
C ASN A 203 30.08 29.40 10.52
N SER A 204 30.64 29.98 11.57
CA SER A 204 29.95 30.86 12.51
C SER A 204 30.27 32.31 12.13
N ASN A 205 29.26 33.16 12.29
CA ASN A 205 29.32 34.62 12.39
C ASN A 205 29.62 35.41 11.10
N ASN A 206 28.62 36.17 10.65
CA ASN A 206 28.79 37.61 10.72
C ASN A 206 27.46 38.35 10.92
N SER A 207 27.33 38.92 12.11
CA SER A 207 26.41 40.02 12.42
C SER A 207 27.09 41.30 11.96
N ASN A 208 26.41 42.18 11.22
CA ASN A 208 26.67 43.62 11.36
C ASN A 208 25.52 44.47 10.82
N ASN A 209 24.90 45.14 11.78
CA ASN A 209 24.29 46.46 11.73
C ASN A 209 24.70 47.34 10.53
N ASN A 210 23.71 48.01 9.94
CA ASN A 210 23.81 49.45 9.80
C ASN A 210 22.43 50.11 9.89
N LYS A 211 22.30 50.93 10.94
CA LYS A 211 21.33 52.02 11.07
C LYS A 211 21.67 53.10 10.03
N ARG A 212 20.67 53.57 9.29
CA ARG A 212 20.32 54.99 9.17
C ARG A 212 18.98 55.12 8.47
#